data_AF-A0A2N1UMQ9-F1
#
_entry.id   AF-A0A2N1UMQ9-F1
#
_cell.length_a   1.000
_cell.length_b   1.000
_cell.length_c   1.000
_cell.angle_alpha   90.00
_cell.angle_beta   90.00
_cell.angle_gamma   90.00
#
_symmetry.space_group_name_H-M   'P 1'
#
loop_
_entity.id
_entity.type
_entity.pdbx_description
1 polymer ?
#
loop_
_entity_poly.entity_id
_entity_poly.type
_entity_poly.pdbx_seq_one_letter_code
_entity_poly.pdbx_strand_id
1 'polypeptide(L)'
;MIFNMEINMSNKKIINITLFILLFFSIITLIIAKINGLNYALFNRINDGTLIVFSVILIFCIILIQLNIRSWVKYLVNVLLVFILLVFAFIYFLGKVFYEEKNIYRMVSTNNKYEVIIIEGNGGATTAYSYKVLLRELKLFMPKEIEIFFSYLSPIPEQTRFLNDNTIEIFCQYCQSFIVSFDKRTFRTNKKLQFYKGEPVIRTWFGHKNEQEKKIEQPLNKNWEGKWVLEDSMQDYNGTLIIKNQTENSFSFSLEALNGSHTGILNGEAKIVDNNAVSIVGDIDDKESQCQVDFIKKENDINNIIEIETTNDDCLPFHGVRVHFAGNYVKNGVIKIRKLEDFVQTQDSSDSCEYYDRIFKNNDETNVFKKLVGDNYRHHIQIPHPYF
;
A
#
# COMPACT_ATOMS: atom_id res chain seq x y z
N MET A 1 -47.90 62.10 13.13
CA MET A 1 -46.74 62.37 12.25
C MET A 1 -46.16 61.02 11.85
N ILE A 2 -46.56 60.51 10.68
CA ILE A 2 -46.21 59.19 10.18
C ILE A 2 -44.93 59.36 9.36
N PHE A 3 -43.83 58.72 9.77
CA PHE A 3 -42.58 58.70 9.01
C PHE A 3 -42.72 57.69 7.86
N ASN A 4 -43.05 58.19 6.67
CA ASN A 4 -42.88 57.44 5.42
C ASN A 4 -41.38 57.47 5.07
N MET A 5 -40.72 56.33 5.23
CA MET A 5 -39.32 56.15 4.85
C MET A 5 -39.31 55.61 3.41
N GLU A 6 -39.12 56.50 2.43
CA GLU A 6 -38.87 56.14 1.03
C GLU A 6 -37.51 55.44 0.93
N ILE A 7 -37.54 54.12 0.76
CA ILE A 7 -36.34 53.34 0.42
C ILE A 7 -36.02 53.60 -1.05
N ASN A 8 -35.03 54.48 -1.24
CA ASN A 8 -34.52 54.96 -2.51
C ASN A 8 -34.04 53.79 -3.41
N MET A 9 -34.42 53.79 -4.69
CA MET A 9 -34.20 52.70 -5.66
C MET A 9 -32.71 52.34 -5.91
N SER A 10 -31.77 53.17 -5.43
CA SER A 10 -30.33 52.87 -5.46
C SER A 10 -29.95 51.62 -4.65
N ASN A 11 -30.65 51.36 -3.53
CA ASN A 11 -30.34 50.22 -2.66
C ASN A 11 -30.68 48.86 -3.31
N LYS A 12 -31.65 48.80 -4.22
CA LYS A 12 -31.99 47.54 -4.93
C LYS A 12 -30.85 47.07 -5.85
N LYS A 13 -30.12 47.99 -6.49
CA LYS A 13 -28.96 47.62 -7.32
C LYS A 13 -27.80 47.11 -6.48
N ILE A 14 -27.54 47.73 -5.33
CA ILE A 14 -26.46 47.32 -4.43
C ILE A 14 -26.76 45.93 -3.86
N ILE A 15 -27.99 45.67 -3.40
CA ILE A 15 -28.41 44.37 -2.87
C ILE A 15 -28.23 43.25 -3.92
N ASN A 16 -28.61 43.51 -5.18
CA ASN A 16 -28.45 42.51 -6.25
C ASN A 16 -26.99 42.21 -6.58
N ILE A 17 -26.11 43.22 -6.52
CA ILE A 17 -24.66 43.03 -6.74
C ILE A 17 -24.04 42.25 -5.58
N THR A 18 -24.43 42.54 -4.33
CA THR A 18 -23.94 41.79 -3.16
C THR A 18 -24.39 40.33 -3.20
N LEU A 19 -25.64 40.06 -3.57
CA LEU A 19 -26.16 38.70 -3.71
C LEU A 19 -25.44 37.92 -4.81
N PHE A 20 -25.14 38.58 -5.93
CA PHE A 20 -24.40 37.99 -7.03
C PHE A 20 -22.95 37.64 -6.64
N ILE A 21 -22.27 38.52 -5.91
CA ILE A 21 -20.91 38.28 -5.41
C ILE A 21 -20.89 37.09 -4.43
N LEU A 22 -21.87 36.99 -3.52
CA LEU A 22 -21.99 35.87 -2.58
C LEU A 22 -22.22 34.53 -3.30
N LEU A 23 -23.11 34.51 -4.31
CA LEU A 23 -23.33 33.31 -5.12
C LEU A 23 -22.07 32.92 -5.92
N PHE A 24 -21.36 33.90 -6.45
CA PHE A 24 -20.13 33.68 -7.21
C PHE A 24 -19.01 33.07 -6.35
N PHE A 25 -18.80 33.61 -5.13
CA PHE A 25 -17.80 33.04 -4.21
C PHE A 25 -18.17 31.64 -3.73
N SER A 26 -19.46 31.38 -3.47
CA SER A 26 -19.96 30.03 -3.12
C SER A 26 -19.69 29.03 -4.25
N ILE A 27 -19.93 29.41 -5.50
CA ILE A 27 -19.69 28.54 -6.67
C ILE A 27 -18.18 28.30 -6.84
N ILE A 28 -17.33 29.33 -6.68
CA ILE A 28 -15.88 29.16 -6.74
C ILE A 28 -15.37 28.22 -5.65
N THR A 29 -15.89 28.32 -4.42
CA THR A 29 -15.49 27.38 -3.35
C THR A 29 -15.87 25.94 -3.69
N LEU A 30 -17.05 25.74 -4.28
CA LEU A 30 -17.50 24.43 -4.74
C LEU A 30 -16.63 23.87 -5.88
N ILE A 31 -16.24 24.73 -6.82
CA ILE A 31 -15.37 24.36 -7.95
C ILE A 31 -13.95 24.03 -7.48
N ILE A 32 -13.37 24.83 -6.58
CA ILE A 32 -12.03 24.57 -6.02
C ILE A 32 -12.02 23.26 -5.23
N ALA A 33 -13.08 22.98 -4.45
CA ALA A 33 -13.24 21.71 -3.75
C ALA A 33 -13.28 20.51 -4.72
N LYS A 34 -13.97 20.66 -5.87
CA LYS A 34 -14.06 19.63 -6.91
C LYS A 34 -12.76 19.45 -7.70
N ILE A 35 -12.06 20.53 -8.04
CA ILE A 35 -10.81 20.51 -8.82
C ILE A 35 -9.65 19.90 -8.02
N ASN A 36 -9.56 20.19 -6.72
CA ASN A 36 -8.45 19.72 -5.90
C ASN A 36 -8.58 18.26 -5.43
N GLY A 37 -9.62 17.53 -5.87
CA GLY A 37 -9.86 16.15 -5.42
C GLY A 37 -9.93 16.03 -3.90
N LEU A 38 -10.33 17.11 -3.20
CA LEU A 38 -10.42 17.11 -1.75
C LEU A 38 -11.56 16.18 -1.36
N ASN A 39 -11.18 14.99 -0.89
CA ASN A 39 -12.10 13.94 -0.48
C ASN A 39 -13.10 14.48 0.56
N TYR A 40 -14.38 14.16 0.36
CA TYR A 40 -15.50 14.46 1.27
C TYR A 40 -15.22 14.07 2.74
N ALA A 41 -14.34 13.09 2.96
CA ALA A 41 -13.91 12.62 4.29
C ALA A 41 -13.05 13.63 5.07
N LEU A 42 -12.28 14.49 4.40
CA LEU A 42 -11.49 15.56 5.05
C LEU A 42 -12.38 16.75 5.44
N PHE A 43 -13.48 16.94 4.72
CA PHE A 43 -14.49 17.96 5.03
C PHE A 43 -15.31 17.58 6.28
N ASN A 44 -15.68 16.30 6.45
CA ASN A 44 -16.43 15.82 7.62
C ASN A 44 -15.66 15.83 8.95
N ARG A 45 -14.34 16.08 8.95
CA ARG A 45 -13.50 16.15 10.18
C ARG A 45 -13.10 17.56 10.57
N ILE A 46 -13.22 18.54 9.68
CA ILE A 46 -13.19 19.94 10.08
C ILE A 46 -14.53 20.19 10.74
N ASN A 47 -14.57 20.05 12.07
CA ASN A 47 -15.76 20.20 12.91
C ASN A 47 -16.65 21.31 12.31
N ASP A 48 -17.84 20.96 11.79
CA ASP A 48 -18.66 21.80 10.90
C ASP A 48 -18.84 23.24 11.43
N GLY A 49 -18.80 23.40 12.75
CA GLY A 49 -18.81 24.70 13.42
C GLY A 49 -17.66 25.64 13.03
N THR A 50 -16.44 25.16 12.78
CA THR A 50 -15.30 26.04 12.44
C THR A 50 -15.48 26.68 11.07
N LEU A 51 -15.85 25.90 10.05
CA LEU A 51 -16.03 26.39 8.68
C LEU A 51 -17.25 27.33 8.56
N ILE A 52 -18.30 27.08 9.34
CA ILE A 52 -19.46 27.98 9.50
C ILE A 52 -19.06 29.27 10.20
N VAL A 53 -18.27 29.21 11.29
CA VAL A 53 -17.77 30.41 11.98
C VAL A 53 -16.87 31.24 11.07
N PHE A 54 -16.03 30.60 10.25
CA PHE A 54 -15.19 31.29 9.25
C PHE A 54 -16.01 32.04 8.20
N SER A 55 -17.04 31.40 7.65
CA SER A 55 -17.88 32.01 6.63
C SER A 55 -18.73 33.14 7.20
N VAL A 56 -19.22 33.03 8.44
CA VAL A 56 -19.93 34.11 9.14
C VAL A 56 -19.02 35.30 9.43
N ILE A 57 -17.78 35.09 9.90
CA ILE A 57 -16.82 36.17 10.18
C ILE A 57 -16.43 36.90 8.88
N LEU A 58 -16.16 36.15 7.80
CA LEU A 58 -15.79 36.74 6.51
C LEU A 58 -16.92 37.60 5.95
N ILE A 59 -18.17 37.09 5.99
CA ILE A 59 -19.36 37.84 5.56
C ILE A 59 -19.51 39.11 6.41
N PHE A 60 -19.34 39.02 7.72
CA PHE A 60 -19.43 40.18 8.61
C PHE A 60 -18.36 41.24 8.30
N CYS A 61 -17.11 40.83 8.04
CA CYS A 61 -16.04 41.73 7.61
C CYS A 61 -16.35 42.43 6.27
N ILE A 62 -16.89 41.70 5.29
CA ILE A 62 -17.27 42.26 3.99
C ILE A 62 -18.41 43.28 4.16
N ILE A 63 -19.40 42.99 5.00
CA ILE A 63 -20.50 43.92 5.31
C ILE A 63 -19.95 45.20 5.97
N LEU A 64 -19.02 45.08 6.92
CA LEU A 64 -18.40 46.24 7.58
C LEU A 64 -17.55 47.10 6.63
N ILE A 65 -16.93 46.51 5.60
CA ILE A 65 -16.19 47.24 4.56
C ILE A 65 -17.14 47.98 3.60
N GLN A 66 -18.30 47.39 3.30
CA GLN A 66 -19.32 47.97 2.41
C GLN A 66 -20.09 49.12 3.07
N LEU A 67 -20.30 49.05 4.39
CA LEU A 67 -20.85 50.17 5.15
C LEU A 67 -19.82 51.31 5.12
N ASN A 68 -20.21 52.46 4.60
CA ASN A 68 -19.35 53.62 4.34
C ASN A 68 -18.97 54.33 5.66
N ILE A 69 -18.29 53.62 6.55
CA ILE A 69 -17.91 54.10 7.87
C ILE A 69 -16.70 55.03 7.73
N ARG A 70 -16.65 56.08 8.56
CA ARG A 70 -15.59 57.10 8.61
C ARG A 70 -14.19 56.50 8.49
N SER A 71 -13.30 57.20 7.77
CA SER A 71 -11.94 56.77 7.39
C SER A 71 -11.14 56.08 8.51
N TRP A 72 -11.23 56.57 9.75
CA TRP A 72 -10.50 55.97 10.88
C TRP A 72 -10.99 54.57 11.26
N VAL A 73 -12.27 54.27 11.07
CA VAL A 73 -12.83 52.93 11.29
C VAL A 73 -12.34 51.94 10.24
N LYS A 74 -12.11 52.38 8.99
CA LYS A 74 -11.52 51.52 7.94
C LYS A 74 -10.10 51.07 8.31
N TYR A 75 -9.31 51.97 8.89
CA TYR A 75 -7.97 51.64 9.37
C TYR A 75 -8.02 50.62 10.51
N LEU A 76 -8.90 50.83 11.49
CA LEU A 76 -9.09 49.90 12.61
C LEU A 76 -9.54 48.50 12.12
N VAL A 77 -10.47 48.45 11.17
CA VAL A 77 -10.95 47.19 10.57
C VAL A 77 -9.83 46.47 9.82
N ASN A 78 -8.99 47.18 9.08
CA ASN A 78 -7.85 46.58 8.38
C ASN A 78 -6.80 46.01 9.36
N VAL A 79 -6.48 46.73 10.43
CA VAL A 79 -5.55 46.25 11.47
C VAL A 79 -6.11 45.00 12.16
N LEU A 80 -7.40 45.00 12.49
CA LEU A 80 -8.07 43.85 13.08
C LEU A 80 -8.04 42.64 12.13
N LEU A 81 -8.27 42.85 10.84
CA LEU A 81 -8.26 41.79 9.84
C LEU A 81 -6.87 41.16 9.68
N VAL A 82 -5.80 41.97 9.66
CA VAL A 82 -4.42 41.46 9.64
C VAL A 82 -4.11 40.66 10.91
N PHE A 83 -4.52 41.15 12.08
CA PHE A 83 -4.33 40.42 13.34
C PHE A 83 -5.06 39.07 13.34
N ILE A 84 -6.30 39.04 12.86
CA ILE A 84 -7.10 37.81 12.71
C ILE A 84 -6.37 36.82 11.78
N LEU A 85 -5.85 37.29 10.64
CA LEU A 85 -5.08 36.44 9.72
C LEU A 85 -3.80 35.88 10.35
N LEU A 86 -3.09 36.69 11.15
CA LEU A 86 -1.89 36.24 11.87
C LEU A 86 -2.22 35.20 12.95
N VAL A 87 -3.30 35.41 13.70
CA VAL A 87 -3.80 34.44 14.69
C VAL A 87 -4.17 33.12 13.99
N PHE A 88 -4.81 33.18 12.82
CA PHE A 88 -5.13 31.96 12.06
C PHE A 88 -3.90 31.28 11.48
N ALA A 89 -2.93 32.01 10.95
CA ALA A 89 -1.67 31.44 10.51
C ALA A 89 -0.95 30.75 11.67
N PHE A 90 -1.00 31.35 12.87
CA PHE A 90 -0.46 30.77 14.09
C PHE A 90 -1.22 29.52 14.55
N ILE A 91 -2.57 29.55 14.58
CA ILE A 91 -3.38 28.37 14.92
C ILE A 91 -3.18 27.24 13.91
N TYR A 92 -3.10 27.55 12.62
CA TYR A 92 -2.80 26.55 11.58
C TYR A 92 -1.41 25.95 11.77
N PHE A 93 -0.41 26.79 12.05
CA PHE A 93 0.95 26.34 12.37
C PHE A 93 0.96 25.45 13.62
N LEU A 94 0.28 25.86 14.70
CA LEU A 94 0.14 25.06 15.91
C LEU A 94 -0.61 23.76 15.64
N GLY A 95 -1.70 23.77 14.87
CA GLY A 95 -2.44 22.57 14.51
C GLY A 95 -1.60 21.55 13.76
N LYS A 96 -0.66 22.02 12.91
CA LYS A 96 0.32 21.17 12.24
C LYS A 96 1.40 20.65 13.18
N VAL A 97 1.81 21.45 14.17
CA VAL A 97 2.80 21.06 15.19
C VAL A 97 2.22 20.06 16.20
N PHE A 98 0.93 20.19 16.54
CA PHE A 98 0.23 19.33 17.50
C PHE A 98 -0.50 18.14 16.87
N TYR A 99 -0.47 17.99 15.54
CA TYR A 99 -0.80 16.72 14.92
C TYR A 99 0.36 15.76 15.17
N GLU A 100 0.43 15.24 16.40
CA GLU A 100 1.33 14.15 16.74
C GLU A 100 0.85 12.92 15.98
N GLU A 101 1.44 12.74 14.79
CA GLU A 101 1.50 11.45 14.14
C GLU A 101 1.96 10.42 15.18
N LYS A 102 1.12 9.40 15.42
CA LYS A 102 1.38 8.39 16.44
C LYS A 102 2.61 7.59 16.00
N ASN A 103 3.75 7.89 16.61
CA ASN A 103 4.97 7.13 16.42
C ASN A 103 4.76 5.74 17.01
N ILE A 104 4.66 4.73 16.15
CA ILE A 104 4.50 3.35 16.61
C ILE A 104 5.86 2.79 17.02
N TYR A 105 6.90 3.07 16.23
CA TYR A 105 8.24 2.55 16.46
C TYR A 105 9.32 3.57 16.13
N ARG A 106 10.40 3.54 16.93
CA ARG A 106 11.59 4.36 16.76
C ARG A 106 12.83 3.50 16.98
N MET A 107 13.75 3.50 16.03
CA MET A 107 15.03 2.79 16.16
C MET A 107 16.18 3.63 15.62
N VAL A 108 17.40 3.34 16.09
CA VAL A 108 18.63 3.98 15.65
C VAL A 108 19.56 2.90 15.09
N SER A 109 20.23 3.19 13.98
CA SER A 109 21.20 2.27 13.37
C SER A 109 22.37 2.01 14.33
N THR A 110 23.00 0.84 14.20
CA THR A 110 24.09 0.40 15.09
C THR A 110 25.28 1.38 15.16
N ASN A 111 25.50 2.16 14.10
CA ASN A 111 26.52 3.20 14.04
C ASN A 111 26.02 4.61 14.44
N ASN A 112 24.82 4.74 14.99
CA ASN A 112 24.18 6.00 15.36
C ASN A 112 24.14 7.04 14.23
N LYS A 113 24.13 6.59 12.98
CA LYS A 113 24.09 7.48 11.82
C LYS A 113 22.66 7.80 11.40
N TYR A 114 21.79 6.80 11.48
CA TYR A 114 20.43 6.89 10.99
C TYR A 114 19.43 6.57 12.10
N GLU A 115 18.30 7.25 12.08
CA GLU A 115 17.13 6.98 12.91
C GLU A 115 15.98 6.63 11.98
N VAL A 116 15.24 5.57 12.30
CA VAL A 116 14.03 5.16 11.58
C VAL A 116 12.85 5.30 12.51
N ILE A 117 11.81 5.95 12.01
CA ILE A 117 10.55 6.17 12.72
C ILE A 117 9.44 5.58 11.84
N ILE A 118 8.69 4.63 12.38
CA ILE A 118 7.47 4.14 11.74
C ILE A 118 6.29 4.88 12.33
N ILE A 119 5.56 5.53 11.45
CA ILE A 119 4.38 6.32 11.76
C ILE A 119 3.15 5.60 11.22
N GLU A 120 2.14 5.44 12.07
CA GLU A 120 0.80 5.08 11.63
C GLU A 120 0.15 6.31 10.99
N GLY A 121 -0.07 6.24 9.69
CA GLY A 121 -0.95 7.18 9.02
C GLY A 121 -2.40 6.78 9.26
N ASN A 122 -3.28 7.77 9.33
CA ASN A 122 -4.70 7.53 9.16
C ASN A 122 -4.92 7.13 7.70
N GLY A 123 -5.03 5.82 7.42
CA GLY A 123 -5.65 5.41 6.17
C GLY A 123 -7.06 5.98 6.13
N GLY A 124 -7.47 6.46 4.96
CA GLY A 124 -8.68 7.28 4.81
C GLY A 124 -9.99 6.54 5.11
N ALA A 125 -11.00 6.74 4.25
CA ALA A 125 -12.33 6.15 4.44
C ALA A 125 -12.38 4.61 4.30
N THR A 126 -11.27 3.98 3.91
CA THR A 126 -11.12 2.53 3.82
C THR A 126 -10.32 2.07 5.03
N THR A 127 -10.62 0.90 5.59
CA THR A 127 -9.94 0.25 6.73
C THR A 127 -8.47 -0.13 6.45
N ALA A 128 -7.83 0.51 5.48
CA ALA A 128 -6.43 0.37 5.18
C ALA A 128 -5.61 1.09 6.26
N TYR A 129 -4.54 0.46 6.74
CA TYR A 129 -3.53 1.12 7.56
C TYR A 129 -2.46 1.67 6.63
N SER A 130 -2.16 2.96 6.69
CA SER A 130 -0.98 3.49 6.03
C SER A 130 0.17 3.53 7.03
N TYR A 131 1.35 3.07 6.62
CA TYR A 131 2.56 3.18 7.43
C TYR A 131 3.56 4.03 6.68
N LYS A 132 4.03 5.09 7.34
CA LYS A 132 5.09 5.93 6.81
C LYS A 132 6.37 5.63 7.58
N VAL A 133 7.38 5.13 6.88
CA VAL A 133 8.70 4.91 7.48
C VAL A 133 9.55 6.13 7.15
N LEU A 134 9.83 6.95 8.16
CA LEU A 134 10.74 8.07 8.08
C LEU A 134 12.14 7.61 8.44
N LEU A 135 13.11 7.95 7.60
CA LEU A 135 14.53 7.79 7.90
C LEU A 135 15.13 9.19 8.10
N ARG A 136 15.83 9.40 9.21
CA ARG A 136 16.49 10.65 9.61
C ARG A 136 17.98 10.41 9.79
N GLU A 137 18.84 11.25 9.21
CA GLU A 137 20.28 11.22 9.51
C GLU A 137 20.58 12.10 10.73
N LEU A 138 21.14 11.50 11.78
CA LEU A 138 21.32 12.17 13.08
C LEU A 138 22.40 13.26 13.08
N LYS A 139 23.29 13.27 12.08
CA LYS A 139 24.37 14.26 11.95
C LYS A 139 23.97 15.53 11.18
N LEU A 140 22.82 15.54 10.53
CA LEU A 140 22.35 16.70 9.77
C LEU A 140 21.50 17.61 10.65
N PHE A 141 21.78 18.92 10.59
CA PHE A 141 21.03 19.94 11.33
C PHE A 141 19.54 20.00 10.93
N MET A 142 19.22 19.62 9.70
CA MET A 142 17.84 19.43 9.25
C MET A 142 17.61 17.96 8.91
N PRO A 143 16.67 17.28 9.59
CA PRO A 143 16.35 15.91 9.28
C PRO A 143 15.74 15.82 7.88
N LYS A 144 16.37 15.05 7.01
CA LYS A 144 15.77 14.73 5.70
C LYS A 144 14.79 13.60 5.90
N GLU A 145 13.50 13.87 5.79
CA GLU A 145 12.44 12.87 5.86
C GLU A 145 12.23 12.24 4.48
N ILE A 146 12.10 10.91 4.46
CA ILE A 146 11.85 10.14 3.25
C ILE A 146 10.65 9.27 3.57
N GLU A 147 9.63 9.37 2.73
CA GLU A 147 8.52 8.44 2.77
C GLU A 147 8.88 7.21 1.94
N ILE A 148 8.99 6.09 2.63
CA ILE A 148 9.55 4.87 2.05
C ILE A 148 8.48 4.01 1.37
N PHE A 149 7.26 3.96 1.92
CA PHE A 149 6.23 3.03 1.48
C PHE A 149 4.84 3.45 1.97
N PHE A 150 3.79 2.94 1.29
CA PHE A 150 2.40 2.91 1.74
C PHE A 150 1.90 1.48 1.61
N SER A 151 1.56 0.83 2.73
CA SER A 151 0.75 -0.40 2.69
C SER A 151 -0.72 -0.01 2.64
N TYR A 152 -1.55 -0.81 1.97
CA TYR A 152 -3.00 -0.78 2.14
C TYR A 152 -3.52 -2.06 2.84
N LEU A 153 -2.61 -2.96 3.21
CA LEU A 153 -2.89 -4.28 3.74
C LEU A 153 -2.31 -4.46 5.14
N SER A 154 -3.02 -5.26 5.95
CA SER A 154 -2.51 -5.86 7.18
C SER A 154 -1.39 -6.83 6.79
N PRO A 155 -0.13 -6.47 7.07
CA PRO A 155 0.30 -6.73 8.44
C PRO A 155 0.87 -5.50 9.16
N ILE A 156 0.52 -5.38 10.44
CA ILE A 156 1.03 -4.34 11.34
C ILE A 156 2.52 -4.58 11.57
N PRO A 157 3.41 -3.57 11.37
CA PRO A 157 4.80 -3.67 11.75
C PRO A 157 4.93 -4.02 13.24
N GLU A 158 5.70 -5.05 13.57
CA GLU A 158 5.97 -5.47 14.95
C GLU A 158 7.39 -5.13 15.37
N GLN A 159 8.33 -5.27 14.44
CA GLN A 159 9.74 -5.04 14.70
C GLN A 159 10.44 -4.51 13.46
N THR A 160 11.56 -3.84 13.67
CA THR A 160 12.45 -3.43 12.60
C THR A 160 13.89 -3.71 12.98
N ARG A 161 14.73 -3.97 11.98
CA ARG A 161 16.19 -4.03 12.16
C ARG A 161 16.91 -3.46 10.95
N PHE A 162 18.09 -2.90 11.17
CA PHE A 162 19.01 -2.60 10.09
C PHE A 162 19.76 -3.87 9.70
N LEU A 163 19.65 -4.29 8.44
CA LEU A 163 20.51 -5.35 7.89
C LEU A 163 21.91 -4.81 7.60
N ASN A 164 21.99 -3.55 7.20
CA ASN A 164 23.22 -2.79 7.01
C ASN A 164 22.90 -1.28 7.07
N ASP A 165 23.89 -0.42 6.81
CA ASP A 165 23.75 1.04 6.82
C ASP A 165 22.62 1.62 5.96
N ASN A 166 22.20 0.93 4.90
CA ASN A 166 21.23 1.45 3.93
C ASN A 166 20.12 0.48 3.57
N THR A 167 19.96 -0.57 4.36
CA THR A 167 18.93 -1.59 4.19
C THR A 167 18.27 -1.85 5.54
N ILE A 168 16.96 -1.66 5.58
CA ILE A 168 16.11 -1.89 6.73
C ILE A 168 15.22 -3.09 6.42
N GLU A 169 15.09 -4.00 7.38
CA GLU A 169 14.10 -5.04 7.36
C GLU A 169 13.00 -4.71 8.38
N ILE A 170 11.76 -4.73 7.91
CA ILE A 170 10.56 -4.46 8.70
C ILE A 170 9.83 -5.78 8.84
N PHE A 171 9.78 -6.30 10.06
CA PHE A 171 8.99 -7.47 10.42
C PHE A 171 7.57 -7.02 10.74
N CYS A 172 6.62 -7.74 10.17
CA CYS A 172 5.21 -7.51 10.41
C CYS A 172 4.56 -8.81 10.91
N GLN A 173 3.31 -8.67 11.37
CA GLN A 173 2.47 -9.80 11.72
C GLN A 173 2.48 -10.91 10.66
N TYR A 174 2.24 -12.14 11.12
CA TYR A 174 2.18 -13.35 10.28
C TYR A 174 3.52 -13.74 9.62
N CYS A 175 4.64 -13.44 10.28
CA CYS A 175 5.99 -13.77 9.82
C CYS A 175 6.31 -13.21 8.42
N GLN A 176 5.75 -12.04 8.11
CA GLN A 176 6.05 -11.31 6.88
C GLN A 176 7.16 -10.32 7.15
N SER A 177 8.02 -10.11 6.16
CA SER A 177 9.06 -9.10 6.26
C SER A 177 9.21 -8.31 4.95
N PHE A 178 9.53 -7.03 5.09
CA PHE A 178 9.79 -6.15 3.95
C PHE A 178 11.20 -5.60 4.06
N ILE A 179 11.97 -5.76 2.98
CA ILE A 179 13.31 -5.20 2.90
C ILE A 179 13.26 -3.90 2.09
N VAL A 180 13.62 -2.81 2.75
CA VAL A 180 13.75 -1.49 2.14
C VAL A 180 15.22 -1.15 2.06
N SER A 181 15.71 -0.97 0.83
CA SER A 181 17.03 -0.37 0.59
C SER A 181 16.89 1.06 0.08
N PHE A 182 17.76 1.95 0.55
CA PHE A 182 17.83 3.34 0.11
C PHE A 182 19.23 3.72 -0.36
N ASP A 183 19.31 4.71 -1.24
CA ASP A 183 20.57 5.28 -1.68
C ASP A 183 21.11 6.25 -0.61
N LYS A 184 22.34 6.04 -0.14
CA LYS A 184 22.94 6.83 0.97
C LYS A 184 23.13 8.32 0.65
N ARG A 185 23.19 8.71 -0.64
CA ARG A 185 23.44 10.10 -1.08
C ARG A 185 22.15 10.84 -1.34
N THR A 186 21.28 10.22 -2.12
CA THR A 186 20.02 10.82 -2.59
C THR A 186 18.87 10.55 -1.66
N PHE A 187 19.01 9.55 -0.78
CA PHE A 187 17.98 9.11 0.15
C PHE A 187 16.70 8.65 -0.55
N ARG A 188 16.82 8.22 -1.80
CA ARG A 188 15.72 7.65 -2.58
C ARG A 188 15.63 6.15 -2.29
N THR A 189 14.42 5.63 -2.12
CA THR A 189 14.19 4.19 -2.04
C THR A 189 14.53 3.54 -3.38
N ASN A 190 15.19 2.38 -3.31
CA ASN A 190 15.30 1.54 -4.49
C ASN A 190 13.90 0.95 -4.73
N LYS A 191 13.24 1.34 -5.83
CA LYS A 191 11.85 0.95 -6.13
C LYS A 191 11.60 -0.56 -6.20
N LYS A 192 12.67 -1.38 -6.20
CA LYS A 192 12.59 -2.82 -6.01
C LYS A 192 12.35 -3.15 -4.54
N LEU A 193 11.15 -2.88 -4.03
CA LEU A 193 10.69 -3.48 -2.79
C LEU A 193 10.57 -4.99 -3.03
N GLN A 194 11.28 -5.78 -2.21
CA GLN A 194 11.17 -7.23 -2.24
C GLN A 194 10.27 -7.63 -1.08
N PHE A 195 9.11 -8.19 -1.44
CA PHE A 195 8.16 -8.76 -0.50
C PHE A 195 8.63 -10.18 -0.17
N TYR A 196 8.89 -10.45 1.11
CA TYR A 196 9.22 -11.78 1.58
C TYR A 196 8.07 -12.30 2.44
N LYS A 197 7.32 -13.26 1.91
CA LYS A 197 6.34 -14.04 2.67
C LYS A 197 7.05 -15.30 3.16
N GLY A 198 7.42 -15.33 4.44
CA GLY A 198 8.24 -16.40 5.05
C GLY A 198 9.56 -15.90 5.64
N GLU A 199 10.34 -16.81 6.25
CA GLU A 199 11.63 -16.46 6.87
C GLU A 199 12.60 -15.85 5.82
N PRO A 200 13.24 -14.71 6.13
CA PRO A 200 14.13 -14.04 5.19
C PRO A 200 15.37 -14.91 4.91
N VAL A 201 15.53 -15.34 3.66
CA VAL A 201 16.74 -16.00 3.21
C VAL A 201 17.86 -14.96 3.14
N ILE A 202 18.76 -14.98 4.14
CA ILE A 202 19.97 -14.15 4.13
C ILE A 202 20.85 -14.59 2.95
N ARG A 203 20.81 -13.84 1.84
CA ARG A 203 21.81 -14.00 0.77
C ARG A 203 23.10 -13.32 1.23
N THR A 204 24.03 -14.10 1.76
CA THR A 204 25.40 -13.63 2.00
C THR A 204 26.06 -13.29 0.66
N TRP A 205 26.21 -11.99 0.39
CA TRP A 205 27.06 -11.47 -0.69
C TRP A 205 28.54 -11.57 -0.25
N PHE A 206 29.11 -12.76 -0.27
CA PHE A 206 30.57 -12.92 -0.23
C PHE A 206 31.03 -13.53 -1.54
N GLY A 207 31.49 -12.64 -2.42
CA GLY A 207 32.23 -13.01 -3.61
C GLY A 207 33.62 -13.49 -3.23
N HIS A 208 33.79 -14.81 -3.14
CA HIS A 208 35.04 -15.44 -3.54
C HIS A 208 34.78 -16.22 -4.83
N LYS A 209 35.30 -15.66 -5.94
CA LYS A 209 35.51 -16.42 -7.18
C LYS A 209 36.55 -17.48 -6.88
N ASN A 210 36.16 -18.74 -7.02
CA ASN A 210 36.81 -19.79 -7.81
C ASN A 210 36.19 -21.11 -7.38
N GLU A 211 35.45 -21.79 -8.27
CA GLU A 211 35.89 -23.01 -8.96
C GLU A 211 34.73 -23.51 -9.82
N GLN A 212 35.03 -24.27 -10.87
CA GLN A 212 34.14 -24.60 -11.96
C GLN A 212 32.98 -25.51 -11.51
N GLU A 213 31.81 -24.93 -11.23
CA GLU A 213 30.58 -25.72 -11.20
C GLU A 213 30.19 -26.08 -12.63
N LYS A 214 30.52 -27.32 -12.97
CA LYS A 214 29.97 -28.05 -14.12
C LYS A 214 28.44 -28.03 -13.98
N LYS A 215 27.80 -27.14 -14.72
CA LYS A 215 26.34 -26.96 -14.82
C LYS A 215 25.71 -28.33 -15.12
N ILE A 216 25.19 -28.98 -14.10
CA ILE A 216 24.36 -30.18 -14.27
C ILE A 216 23.06 -29.66 -14.84
N GLU A 217 22.91 -29.71 -16.17
CA GLU A 217 21.63 -29.55 -16.83
C GLU A 217 20.74 -30.71 -16.37
N GLN A 218 20.04 -30.50 -15.25
CA GLN A 218 18.92 -31.36 -14.91
C GLN A 218 17.92 -31.25 -16.06
N PRO A 219 17.40 -32.38 -16.59
CA PRO A 219 16.44 -32.34 -17.68
C PRO A 219 15.27 -31.49 -17.23
N LEU A 220 15.08 -30.35 -17.91
CA LEU A 220 14.01 -29.41 -17.61
C LEU A 220 12.71 -30.20 -17.57
N ASN A 221 12.05 -30.25 -16.41
CA ASN A 221 10.78 -30.94 -16.29
C ASN A 221 9.75 -30.16 -17.10
N LYS A 222 9.57 -30.55 -18.36
CA LYS A 222 8.64 -29.94 -19.33
C LYS A 222 7.18 -30.24 -19.02
N ASN A 223 6.84 -30.84 -17.88
CA ASN A 223 5.46 -31.13 -17.55
C ASN A 223 4.69 -29.84 -17.17
N TRP A 224 3.80 -29.41 -18.06
CA TRP A 224 2.82 -28.33 -17.91
C TRP A 224 1.47 -28.84 -17.40
N GLU A 225 1.18 -30.12 -17.62
CA GLU A 225 -0.11 -30.72 -17.31
C GLU A 225 -0.43 -30.71 -15.80
N GLY A 226 -1.69 -30.39 -15.48
CA GLY A 226 -2.20 -30.36 -14.12
C GLY A 226 -3.06 -29.14 -13.80
N LYS A 227 -3.45 -29.05 -12.54
CA LYS A 227 -4.15 -27.89 -11.96
C LYS A 227 -3.13 -26.95 -11.33
N TRP A 228 -3.28 -25.67 -11.58
CA TRP A 228 -2.46 -24.59 -11.04
C TRP A 228 -3.36 -23.53 -10.44
N VAL A 229 -2.95 -22.95 -9.33
CA VAL A 229 -3.76 -21.99 -8.56
C VAL A 229 -2.97 -20.71 -8.41
N LEU A 230 -3.64 -19.57 -8.54
CA LEU A 230 -3.04 -18.27 -8.38
C LEU A 230 -2.39 -18.12 -6.98
N GLU A 231 -1.10 -17.77 -6.96
CA GLU A 231 -0.28 -17.65 -5.76
C GLU A 231 -0.82 -16.59 -4.79
N ASP A 232 -1.12 -15.41 -5.33
CA ASP A 232 -1.64 -14.25 -4.59
C ASP A 232 -3.17 -14.25 -4.56
N SER A 233 -3.77 -15.39 -4.21
CA SER A 233 -5.20 -15.45 -3.93
C SER A 233 -5.53 -14.58 -2.71
N MET A 234 -6.34 -13.54 -2.92
CA MET A 234 -6.93 -12.74 -1.84
C MET A 234 -8.34 -13.25 -1.55
N GLN A 235 -8.93 -12.86 -0.41
CA GLN A 235 -10.25 -13.36 0.00
C GLN A 235 -11.31 -13.23 -1.10
N ASP A 236 -11.22 -12.18 -1.91
CA ASP A 236 -12.14 -11.92 -3.02
C ASP A 236 -11.54 -12.22 -4.40
N TYR A 237 -10.24 -12.48 -4.53
CA TYR A 237 -9.57 -12.67 -5.84
C TYR A 237 -8.89 -14.03 -5.93
N ASN A 238 -9.35 -14.87 -6.85
CA ASN A 238 -8.84 -16.22 -7.06
C ASN A 238 -8.67 -16.52 -8.54
N GLY A 239 -7.71 -17.40 -8.87
CA GLY A 239 -7.51 -17.89 -10.23
C GLY A 239 -7.15 -19.38 -10.25
N THR A 240 -7.67 -20.11 -11.22
CA THR A 240 -7.35 -21.52 -11.49
C THR A 240 -7.01 -21.71 -12.95
N LEU A 241 -5.85 -22.31 -13.22
CA LEU A 241 -5.42 -22.76 -14.54
C LEU A 241 -5.43 -24.29 -14.56
N ILE A 242 -6.07 -24.88 -15.56
CA ILE A 242 -6.07 -26.33 -15.80
C ILE A 242 -5.45 -26.57 -17.17
N ILE A 243 -4.31 -27.25 -17.20
CA ILE A 243 -3.64 -27.67 -18.45
C ILE A 243 -3.87 -29.17 -18.64
N LYS A 244 -4.25 -29.57 -19.86
CA LYS A 244 -4.53 -30.95 -20.27
C LYS A 244 -3.99 -31.24 -21.67
N ASN A 245 -3.91 -32.52 -22.02
CA ASN A 245 -3.58 -32.98 -23.38
C ASN A 245 -2.25 -32.38 -23.88
N GLN A 246 -1.25 -32.34 -23.00
CA GLN A 246 0.05 -31.80 -23.37
C GLN A 246 0.71 -32.69 -24.43
N THR A 247 1.16 -32.07 -25.52
CA THR A 247 2.04 -32.65 -26.54
C THR A 247 3.44 -32.03 -26.43
N GLU A 248 4.34 -32.36 -27.37
CA GLU A 248 5.66 -31.72 -27.45
C GLU A 248 5.56 -30.22 -27.75
N ASN A 249 4.55 -29.82 -28.53
CA ASN A 249 4.46 -28.48 -29.12
C ASN A 249 3.21 -27.70 -28.71
N SER A 250 2.28 -28.31 -27.96
CA SER A 250 1.06 -27.62 -27.54
C SER A 250 0.43 -28.24 -26.30
N PHE A 251 -0.54 -27.53 -25.72
CA PHE A 251 -1.45 -28.08 -24.72
C PHE A 251 -2.80 -27.37 -24.77
N SER A 252 -3.85 -28.05 -24.32
CA SER A 252 -5.16 -27.42 -24.07
C SER A 252 -5.18 -26.81 -22.67
N PHE A 253 -5.83 -25.66 -22.50
CA PHE A 253 -5.99 -25.03 -21.19
C PHE A 253 -7.41 -24.52 -20.95
N SER A 254 -7.73 -24.39 -19.66
CA SER A 254 -8.90 -23.70 -19.13
C SER A 254 -8.44 -22.81 -17.98
N LEU A 255 -8.66 -21.51 -18.11
CA LEU A 255 -8.23 -20.48 -17.17
C LEU A 255 -9.47 -19.78 -16.63
N GLU A 256 -9.66 -19.85 -15.32
CA GLU A 256 -10.77 -19.24 -14.62
C GLU A 256 -10.24 -18.24 -13.60
N ALA A 257 -10.84 -17.05 -13.56
CA ALA A 257 -10.51 -16.00 -12.60
C ALA A 257 -11.79 -15.42 -11.98
N LEU A 258 -11.71 -15.06 -10.70
CA LEU A 258 -12.82 -14.61 -9.88
C LEU A 258 -12.39 -13.35 -9.12
N ASN A 259 -13.24 -12.32 -9.09
CA ASN A 259 -13.11 -11.15 -8.23
C ASN A 259 -14.47 -10.79 -7.61
N GLY A 260 -14.70 -11.18 -6.35
CA GLY A 260 -16.01 -11.06 -5.69
C GLY A 260 -17.09 -11.83 -6.45
N SER A 261 -18.08 -11.12 -6.99
CA SER A 261 -19.17 -11.69 -7.81
C SER A 261 -18.90 -11.68 -9.32
N HIS A 262 -17.72 -11.21 -9.75
CA HIS A 262 -17.34 -11.17 -11.16
C HIS A 262 -16.48 -12.38 -11.50
N THR A 263 -16.71 -12.96 -12.69
CA THR A 263 -16.04 -14.17 -13.16
C THR A 263 -15.46 -13.95 -14.55
N GLY A 264 -14.38 -14.65 -14.88
CA GLY A 264 -13.81 -14.74 -16.21
C GLY A 264 -13.38 -16.15 -16.52
N ILE A 265 -13.66 -16.61 -17.74
CA ILE A 265 -13.30 -17.95 -18.20
C ILE A 265 -12.70 -17.84 -19.59
N LEU A 266 -11.51 -18.40 -19.76
CA LEU A 266 -10.79 -18.44 -21.02
C LEU A 266 -10.33 -19.86 -21.31
N ASN A 267 -10.70 -20.40 -22.47
CA ASN A 267 -10.32 -21.74 -22.89
C ASN A 267 -9.63 -21.65 -24.24
N GLY A 268 -8.61 -22.48 -24.46
CA GLY A 268 -7.89 -22.48 -25.73
C GLY A 268 -6.84 -23.57 -25.83
N GLU A 269 -6.07 -23.48 -26.91
CA GLU A 269 -4.86 -24.26 -27.12
C GLU A 269 -3.66 -23.31 -27.15
N ALA A 270 -2.63 -23.61 -26.37
CA ALA A 270 -1.38 -22.87 -26.35
C ALA A 270 -0.30 -23.64 -27.10
N LYS A 271 0.53 -22.94 -27.88
CA LYS A 271 1.68 -23.51 -28.58
C LYS A 271 2.95 -23.27 -27.77
N ILE A 272 3.71 -24.33 -27.52
CA ILE A 272 4.96 -24.28 -26.76
C ILE A 272 6.08 -23.80 -27.68
N VAL A 273 6.80 -22.75 -27.27
CA VAL A 273 7.97 -22.18 -27.95
C VAL A 273 9.05 -21.90 -26.90
N ASP A 274 10.21 -22.53 -27.05
CA ASP A 274 11.40 -22.29 -26.21
C ASP A 274 11.10 -22.21 -24.70
N ASN A 275 10.39 -23.23 -24.19
CA ASN A 275 10.00 -23.39 -22.78
C ASN A 275 8.94 -22.42 -22.24
N ASN A 276 8.37 -21.57 -23.10
CA ASN A 276 7.15 -20.83 -22.85
C ASN A 276 6.02 -21.36 -23.73
N ALA A 277 4.80 -20.88 -23.53
CA ALA A 277 3.72 -21.14 -24.46
C ALA A 277 2.90 -19.88 -24.73
N VAL A 278 2.27 -19.81 -25.90
CA VAL A 278 1.44 -18.67 -26.31
C VAL A 278 0.12 -19.20 -26.86
N SER A 279 -0.98 -18.54 -26.48
CA SER A 279 -2.30 -18.76 -27.07
C SER A 279 -2.90 -17.45 -27.53
N ILE A 280 -3.68 -17.49 -28.62
CA ILE A 280 -4.52 -16.39 -29.09
C ILE A 280 -5.95 -16.94 -29.13
N VAL A 281 -6.84 -16.36 -28.35
CA VAL A 281 -8.24 -16.77 -28.18
C VAL A 281 -9.14 -15.61 -28.61
N GLY A 282 -10.17 -15.90 -29.41
CA GLY A 282 -11.08 -14.89 -29.97
C GLY A 282 -11.31 -15.11 -31.46
N ASP A 283 -12.05 -14.20 -32.10
CA ASP A 283 -12.27 -14.27 -33.53
C ASP A 283 -10.98 -13.92 -34.29
N ILE A 284 -10.61 -14.74 -35.28
CA ILE A 284 -9.40 -14.54 -36.10
C ILE A 284 -9.53 -13.26 -36.94
N ASP A 285 -10.76 -12.91 -37.33
CA ASP A 285 -11.05 -11.77 -38.20
C ASP A 285 -11.21 -10.46 -37.44
N ASP A 286 -11.48 -10.52 -36.13
CA ASP A 286 -11.61 -9.34 -35.26
C ASP A 286 -10.46 -9.26 -34.25
N LYS A 287 -9.40 -8.55 -34.64
CA LYS A 287 -8.21 -8.32 -33.80
C LYS A 287 -8.52 -7.63 -32.48
N GLU A 288 -9.59 -6.84 -32.37
CA GLU A 288 -9.97 -6.17 -31.13
C GLU A 288 -10.60 -7.14 -30.12
N SER A 289 -11.17 -8.25 -30.61
CA SER A 289 -11.71 -9.34 -29.80
C SER A 289 -10.67 -10.38 -29.37
N GLN A 290 -9.43 -10.29 -29.88
CA GLN A 290 -8.38 -11.26 -29.59
C GLN A 290 -7.73 -11.03 -28.23
N CYS A 291 -7.69 -12.12 -27.47
CA CYS A 291 -6.95 -12.26 -26.23
C CYS A 291 -5.71 -13.09 -26.47
N GLN A 292 -4.52 -12.49 -26.36
CA GLN A 292 -3.28 -13.24 -26.32
C GLN A 292 -2.90 -13.53 -24.85
N VAL A 293 -2.53 -14.77 -24.59
CA VAL A 293 -2.07 -15.26 -23.29
C VAL A 293 -0.70 -15.87 -23.45
N ASP A 294 0.26 -15.34 -22.71
CA ASP A 294 1.63 -15.83 -22.66
C ASP A 294 1.85 -16.59 -21.34
N PHE A 295 2.25 -17.85 -21.46
CA PHE A 295 2.57 -18.75 -20.35
C PHE A 295 4.08 -18.85 -20.20
N ILE A 296 4.63 -18.22 -19.17
CA ILE A 296 6.07 -18.14 -18.92
C ILE A 296 6.43 -19.10 -17.80
N LYS A 297 7.21 -20.13 -18.10
CA LYS A 297 7.66 -21.09 -17.08
C LYS A 297 8.89 -20.54 -16.37
N LYS A 298 8.79 -20.29 -15.06
CA LYS A 298 9.95 -19.85 -14.27
C LYS A 298 10.92 -21.03 -14.10
N GLU A 299 12.06 -20.96 -14.79
CA GLU A 299 13.11 -21.97 -14.68
C GLU A 299 13.70 -22.02 -13.26
N ASN A 300 14.08 -23.22 -12.81
CA ASN A 300 14.69 -23.48 -11.50
C ASN A 300 13.81 -23.14 -10.28
N ASP A 301 12.51 -22.94 -10.48
CA ASP A 301 11.58 -22.76 -9.38
C ASP A 301 11.10 -24.10 -8.81
N ILE A 302 11.33 -24.32 -7.52
CA ILE A 302 10.92 -25.52 -6.77
C ILE A 302 9.40 -25.63 -6.70
N ASN A 303 8.74 -24.48 -6.73
CA ASN A 303 7.29 -24.40 -6.62
C ASN A 303 6.59 -24.78 -7.92
N ASN A 304 7.32 -24.93 -9.04
CA ASN A 304 6.74 -25.05 -10.38
C ASN A 304 5.74 -23.91 -10.58
N ILE A 305 6.25 -22.74 -10.96
CA ILE A 305 5.44 -21.54 -11.20
C ILE A 305 5.30 -21.32 -12.70
N ILE A 306 4.07 -21.05 -13.13
CA ILE A 306 3.75 -20.48 -14.44
C ILE A 306 3.29 -19.04 -14.20
N GLU A 307 4.01 -18.08 -14.75
CA GLU A 307 3.53 -16.70 -14.84
C GLU A 307 2.67 -16.57 -16.10
N ILE A 308 1.50 -15.97 -15.95
CA ILE A 308 0.61 -15.63 -17.06
C ILE A 308 0.68 -14.12 -17.29
N GLU A 309 0.95 -13.74 -18.53
CA GLU A 309 0.85 -12.36 -19.02
C GLU A 309 -0.21 -12.26 -20.13
N THR A 310 -0.85 -11.09 -20.23
CA THR A 310 -1.90 -10.78 -21.22
C THR A 310 -1.59 -9.43 -21.87
N THR A 311 -1.73 -9.32 -23.19
CA THR A 311 -1.25 -8.13 -23.95
C THR A 311 -2.27 -7.00 -24.11
N ASN A 312 -3.57 -7.30 -24.14
CA ASN A 312 -4.66 -6.34 -24.39
C ASN A 312 -5.55 -6.22 -23.15
N ASP A 313 -5.52 -5.13 -22.38
CA ASP A 313 -6.40 -4.83 -21.21
C ASP A 313 -7.04 -6.08 -20.57
N ASP A 314 -6.22 -7.07 -20.21
CA ASP A 314 -6.57 -8.36 -19.61
C ASP A 314 -7.62 -9.24 -20.29
N CYS A 315 -7.87 -9.04 -21.58
CA CYS A 315 -8.85 -9.79 -22.36
C CYS A 315 -10.30 -9.50 -21.95
N LEU A 316 -10.64 -8.19 -21.87
CA LEU A 316 -11.96 -7.67 -21.47
C LEU A 316 -13.19 -8.47 -21.93
N PRO A 317 -13.29 -8.98 -23.18
CA PRO A 317 -14.48 -9.72 -23.60
C PRO A 317 -14.71 -11.03 -22.85
N PHE A 318 -13.69 -11.57 -22.20
CA PHE A 318 -13.69 -12.90 -21.59
C PHE A 318 -13.85 -12.88 -20.06
N HIS A 319 -14.01 -11.70 -19.45
CA HIS A 319 -14.14 -11.58 -18.01
C HIS A 319 -14.99 -10.40 -17.53
N GLY A 320 -15.49 -10.49 -16.31
CA GLY A 320 -16.22 -9.41 -15.66
C GLY A 320 -15.32 -8.24 -15.21
N VAL A 321 -15.96 -7.14 -14.79
CA VAL A 321 -15.27 -5.94 -14.29
C VAL A 321 -14.29 -6.29 -13.16
N ARG A 322 -13.04 -5.83 -13.26
CA ARG A 322 -11.94 -6.06 -12.29
C ARG A 322 -11.48 -7.51 -12.13
N VAL A 323 -11.91 -8.42 -13.00
CA VAL A 323 -11.30 -9.74 -13.12
C VAL A 323 -10.11 -9.59 -14.06
N HIS A 324 -9.01 -10.28 -13.78
CA HIS A 324 -7.82 -10.30 -14.63
C HIS A 324 -7.31 -11.74 -14.66
N PHE A 325 -6.64 -12.14 -15.73
CA PHE A 325 -6.08 -13.50 -15.85
C PHE A 325 -4.60 -13.58 -15.45
N ALA A 326 -3.89 -12.45 -15.55
CA ALA A 326 -2.46 -12.34 -15.30
C ALA A 326 -2.09 -12.65 -13.83
N GLY A 327 -0.92 -13.25 -13.65
CA GLY A 327 -0.36 -13.56 -12.33
C GLY A 327 0.45 -14.86 -12.28
N ASN A 328 0.98 -15.19 -11.11
CA ASN A 328 1.74 -16.42 -10.87
C ASN A 328 0.82 -17.56 -10.44
N TYR A 329 0.90 -18.69 -11.12
CA TYR A 329 0.14 -19.89 -10.83
C TYR A 329 1.05 -21.01 -10.35
N VAL A 330 0.74 -21.58 -9.18
CA VAL A 330 1.51 -22.63 -8.52
C VAL A 330 0.82 -23.98 -8.69
N LYS A 331 1.58 -25.01 -9.04
CA LYS A 331 1.03 -26.35 -9.28
C LYS A 331 0.35 -26.92 -8.03
N ASN A 332 -0.88 -27.38 -8.20
CA ASN A 332 -1.76 -27.92 -7.15
C ASN A 332 -2.05 -26.98 -5.97
N GLY A 333 -1.75 -25.67 -6.09
CA GLY A 333 -1.89 -24.71 -4.98
C GLY A 333 -0.99 -25.01 -3.78
N VAL A 334 -0.03 -25.92 -3.92
CA VAL A 334 0.93 -26.26 -2.87
C VAL A 334 2.16 -25.40 -3.09
N ILE A 335 2.25 -24.28 -2.37
CA ILE A 335 3.53 -23.58 -2.22
C ILE A 335 4.42 -24.54 -1.44
N LYS A 336 5.38 -25.16 -2.13
CA LYS A 336 6.40 -25.97 -1.45
C LYS A 336 7.33 -25.02 -0.73
N ILE A 337 6.98 -24.72 0.51
CA ILE A 337 7.95 -24.17 1.45
C ILE A 337 9.05 -25.23 1.53
N ARG A 338 10.21 -24.97 0.92
CA ARG A 338 11.39 -25.81 1.10
C ARG A 338 11.52 -26.05 2.60
N LYS A 339 11.50 -27.32 3.02
CA LYS A 339 11.86 -27.63 4.39
C LYS A 339 13.25 -27.08 4.61
N LEU A 340 13.42 -26.30 5.66
CA LEU A 340 14.70 -25.69 6.03
C LEU A 340 15.83 -26.74 6.09
N GLU A 341 15.48 -28.00 6.40
CA GLU A 341 16.35 -29.18 6.43
C GLU A 341 17.09 -29.45 5.12
N ASP A 342 16.52 -29.15 3.95
CA ASP A 342 17.20 -29.36 2.65
C ASP A 342 18.27 -28.29 2.35
N PHE A 343 18.35 -27.23 3.16
CA PHE A 343 19.36 -26.17 3.07
C PHE A 343 20.37 -26.21 4.23
N VAL A 344 20.14 -27.02 5.26
CA VAL A 344 21.01 -27.11 6.43
C VAL A 344 21.83 -28.40 6.34
N GLN A 345 22.81 -28.41 5.45
CA GLN A 345 24.11 -28.95 5.82
C GLN A 345 25.07 -27.77 5.94
N THR A 346 25.50 -27.53 7.17
CA THR A 346 26.40 -26.47 7.66
C THR A 346 25.79 -25.06 7.78
N GLN A 347 25.04 -24.81 8.86
CA GLN A 347 25.49 -23.88 9.91
C GLN A 347 24.53 -23.86 11.09
N ASP A 348 25.10 -24.03 12.28
CA ASP A 348 24.44 -23.87 13.57
C ASP A 348 23.86 -22.46 13.74
N SER A 349 22.61 -22.44 14.20
CA SER A 349 22.04 -21.54 15.22
C SER A 349 21.76 -20.04 14.93
N SER A 350 20.52 -19.70 15.30
CA SER A 350 19.99 -18.43 15.84
C SER A 350 19.58 -17.34 14.86
N ASP A 351 18.51 -16.56 15.07
CA ASP A 351 17.25 -16.69 15.82
C ASP A 351 16.46 -15.42 15.49
N SER A 352 15.24 -15.56 14.97
CA SER A 352 14.28 -14.44 14.98
C SER A 352 12.81 -14.85 15.12
N CYS A 353 12.51 -16.15 15.13
CA CYS A 353 11.17 -16.67 15.43
C CYS A 353 11.04 -17.27 16.85
N GLU A 354 12.12 -17.24 17.64
CA GLU A 354 12.25 -17.86 18.97
C GLU A 354 11.41 -17.21 20.08
N TYR A 355 10.61 -16.18 19.78
CA TYR A 355 9.83 -15.47 20.81
C TYR A 355 8.85 -16.40 21.54
N TYR A 356 8.30 -17.41 20.86
CA TYR A 356 7.40 -18.39 21.46
C TYR A 356 8.11 -19.45 22.32
N ASP A 357 9.40 -19.71 22.08
CA ASP A 357 10.16 -20.69 22.85
C ASP A 357 10.65 -20.14 24.20
N ARG A 358 10.56 -18.81 24.44
CA ARG A 358 10.91 -18.17 25.73
C ARG A 358 9.80 -18.17 26.78
N ILE A 359 8.59 -18.60 26.44
CA ILE A 359 7.49 -18.75 27.42
C ILE A 359 7.81 -19.86 28.40
N PHE A 360 8.56 -20.86 27.94
CA PHE A 360 9.03 -21.97 28.72
C PHE A 360 10.51 -21.74 29.08
N LYS A 361 10.90 -22.13 30.30
CA LYS A 361 12.25 -21.84 30.81
C LYS A 361 13.33 -22.67 30.12
N ASN A 362 12.95 -23.79 29.50
CA ASN A 362 13.84 -24.70 28.80
C ASN A 362 13.05 -25.53 27.76
N ASN A 363 13.80 -26.20 26.88
CA ASN A 363 13.25 -27.02 25.79
C ASN A 363 12.42 -28.21 26.30
N ASP A 364 12.68 -28.72 27.50
CA ASP A 364 11.92 -29.83 28.05
C ASP A 364 10.47 -29.42 28.36
N GLU A 365 10.29 -28.23 28.94
CA GLU A 365 8.96 -27.64 29.18
C GLU A 365 8.21 -27.40 27.86
N THR A 366 8.88 -26.87 26.83
CA THR A 366 8.30 -26.69 25.48
C THR A 366 7.87 -28.01 24.87
N ASN A 367 8.69 -29.06 24.99
CA ASN A 367 8.40 -30.37 24.44
C ASN A 367 7.25 -31.07 25.17
N VAL A 368 7.17 -30.93 26.49
CA VAL A 368 6.03 -31.41 27.29
C VAL A 368 4.75 -30.69 26.89
N PHE A 369 4.79 -29.37 26.70
CA PHE A 369 3.63 -28.60 26.26
C PHE A 369 3.17 -29.04 24.86
N LYS A 370 4.07 -29.11 23.87
CA LYS A 370 3.79 -29.62 22.52
C LYS A 370 3.14 -31.01 22.55
N LYS A 371 3.59 -31.90 23.44
CA LYS A 371 3.02 -33.25 23.60
C LYS A 371 1.61 -33.22 24.19
N LEU A 372 1.29 -32.24 25.03
CA LEU A 372 -0.02 -32.11 25.67
C LEU A 372 -1.08 -31.49 24.76
N VAL A 373 -0.73 -30.46 23.99
CA VAL A 373 -1.71 -29.71 23.17
C VAL A 373 -1.60 -30.02 21.66
N GLY A 374 -0.69 -30.92 21.28
CA GLY A 374 -0.45 -31.33 19.90
C GLY A 374 0.31 -30.28 19.07
N ASP A 375 0.47 -30.56 17.78
CA ASP A 375 1.24 -29.72 16.86
C ASP A 375 0.68 -28.30 16.70
N ASN A 376 -0.57 -28.07 17.14
CA ASN A 376 -1.24 -26.77 17.06
C ASN A 376 -1.08 -25.90 18.31
N TYR A 377 -0.07 -26.19 19.15
CA TYR A 377 0.18 -25.51 20.43
C TYR A 377 0.23 -23.97 20.39
N ARG A 378 0.56 -23.39 19.23
CA ARG A 378 0.60 -21.93 19.03
C ARG A 378 -0.76 -21.25 19.22
N HIS A 379 -1.88 -21.93 18.91
CA HIS A 379 -3.22 -21.40 19.13
C HIS A 379 -3.63 -21.38 20.61
N HIS A 380 -2.90 -22.11 21.47
CA HIS A 380 -3.17 -22.20 22.90
C HIS A 380 -2.35 -21.19 23.74
N ILE A 381 -1.42 -20.49 23.10
CA ILE A 381 -0.63 -19.44 23.74
C ILE A 381 -1.33 -18.11 23.45
N GLN A 382 -2.25 -17.70 24.31
CA GLN A 382 -2.75 -16.32 24.32
C GLN A 382 -1.72 -15.45 25.05
N ILE A 383 -1.01 -14.62 24.31
CA ILE A 383 -0.15 -13.59 24.91
C ILE A 383 -1.09 -12.51 25.46
N PRO A 384 -1.05 -12.16 26.75
CA PRO A 384 -1.80 -11.03 27.25
C PRO A 384 -1.35 -9.78 26.49
N HIS A 385 -2.31 -9.09 25.87
CA HIS A 385 -2.05 -7.80 25.23
C HIS A 385 -1.40 -6.87 26.27
N PRO A 386 -0.33 -6.12 25.94
CA PRO A 386 0.40 -5.27 26.89
C PRO A 386 -0.39 -4.05 27.39
N TYR A 387 -1.72 -4.07 27.31
CA TYR A 387 -2.64 -3.01 27.73
C TYR A 387 -3.56 -3.42 28.88
N PHE A 388 -3.18 -4.44 29.66
CA PHE A 388 -3.83 -4.76 30.95
C PHE A 388 -2.82 -4.75 32.09
#